data_AF-D4F4N1-F1
#
_entry.id   AF-D4F4N1-F1
#
_cell.length_a   1.000
_cell.length_b   1.000
_cell.length_c   1.000
_cell.angle_alpha   90.00
_cell.angle_beta   90.00
_cell.angle_gamma   90.00
#
_symmetry.space_group_name_H-M   'P 1'
#
loop_
_entity.id
_entity.type
_entity.pdbx_description
1 polymer ?
#
loop_
_entity_poly.entity_id
_entity_poly.type
_entity_poly.pdbx_seq_one_letter_code
_entity_poly.pdbx_strand_id
1 'polypeptide(L)' 'MIQRIGQLLLALDRLMLWDNPKEIEHSTQSKIRTDANGGAVLNMNNPQVCKAMIARMKELAAKIN' A
#
# COMPACT_ATOMS: atom_id res chain seq x y z
N MET A 1 8.98 3.85 -22.53
CA MET A 1 8.08 4.39 -21.48
C MET A 1 7.23 3.33 -20.80
N ILE A 2 6.65 2.36 -21.53
CA ILE A 2 5.78 1.28 -20.97
C ILE A 2 6.50 0.39 -19.93
N GLN A 3 7.82 0.18 -20.08
CA GLN A 3 8.61 -0.70 -19.20
C GLN A 3 8.76 -0.19 -17.75
N ARG A 4 8.67 1.13 -17.51
CA ARG A 4 8.87 1.72 -16.17
C ARG A 4 7.65 1.54 -15.25
N ILE A 5 6.44 1.57 -15.82
CA ILE A 5 5.20 1.38 -15.04
C ILE A 5 5.04 -0.09 -14.63
N GLY A 6 5.42 -1.03 -15.50
CA GLY A 6 5.43 -2.46 -15.18
C GLY A 6 6.38 -2.80 -14.02
N GLN A 7 7.55 -2.15 -13.96
CA GLN A 7 8.49 -2.32 -12.86
C GLN A 7 7.97 -1.76 -11.53
N LEU A 8 7.23 -0.65 -11.56
CA LEU A 8 6.58 -0.09 -10.36
C LEU A 8 5.47 -1.00 -9.83
N LEU A 9 4.63 -1.57 -10.72
CA LEU A 9 3.62 -2.55 -10.31
C LEU A 9 4.26 -3.78 -9.66
N LEU A 10 5.31 -4.34 -10.27
CA LEU A 10 6.02 -5.52 -9.74
C LEU A 10 6.80 -5.22 -8.44
N ALA A 11 7.22 -3.97 -8.22
CA ALA A 11 7.85 -3.56 -6.96
C ALA A 11 6.82 -3.42 -5.83
N LEU A 12 5.63 -2.91 -6.14
CA LEU A 12 4.50 -2.85 -5.19
C LEU A 12 3.97 -4.24 -4.83
N ASP A 13 3.92 -5.15 -5.80
CA ASP A 13 3.52 -6.55 -5.60
C ASP A 13 4.51 -7.31 -4.69
N ARG A 14 5.82 -7.04 -4.87
CA ARG A 14 6.87 -7.57 -3.97
C ARG A 14 6.83 -6.95 -2.57
N LEU A 15 6.46 -5.67 -2.45
CA LEU A 15 6.21 -5.02 -1.16
C LEU A 15 4.99 -5.62 -0.44
N MET A 16 3.92 -5.96 -1.16
CA MET A 16 2.76 -6.65 -0.60
C MET A 16 3.11 -8.03 -0.02
N LEU A 17 4.14 -8.69 -0.54
CA LEU A 17 4.59 -10.01 -0.08
C LEU A 17 5.55 -9.97 1.12
N TRP A 18 6.21 -8.84 1.41
CA TRP A 18 7.30 -8.79 2.39
C TRP A 18 6.87 -8.49 3.83
N ASP A 19 5.64 -8.03 4.07
CA ASP A 19 5.21 -7.61 5.40
C ASP A 19 4.51 -8.74 6.17
N ASN A 20 5.31 -9.59 6.82
CA ASN A 20 4.87 -10.24 8.07
C ASN A 20 5.58 -9.62 9.29
N PRO A 21 5.31 -8.35 9.66
CA PRO A 21 5.73 -7.84 10.94
C PRO A 21 4.83 -8.44 12.01
N LYS A 22 5.47 -9.22 12.91
CA LYS A 22 4.91 -9.81 14.14
C LYS A 22 3.68 -9.07 14.63
N GLU A 23 2.56 -9.78 14.62
CA GLU A 23 1.24 -9.31 15.05
C GLU A 23 1.27 -8.79 16.48
N ILE A 24 1.25 -7.46 16.62
CA ILE A 24 0.25 -6.87 17.50
C ILE A 24 -1.05 -6.96 16.68
N GLU A 25 -2.13 -7.51 17.22
CA GLU A 25 -3.44 -7.56 16.56
C GLU A 25 -3.92 -6.12 16.27
N HIS A 26 -3.48 -5.54 15.16
CA HIS A 26 -4.02 -4.29 14.67
C HIS A 26 -5.22 -4.62 13.80
N SER A 27 -6.41 -4.22 14.27
CA SER A 27 -7.67 -4.38 13.54
C SER A 27 -7.49 -4.04 12.05
N THR A 28 -7.88 -4.97 11.19
CA THR A 28 -7.90 -4.80 9.72
C THR A 28 -8.81 -3.64 9.29
N GLN A 29 -9.65 -3.11 10.19
CA GLN A 29 -10.46 -1.92 9.96
C GLN A 29 -9.75 -0.60 10.23
N SER A 30 -8.64 -0.57 10.98
CA SER A 30 -7.87 0.66 11.15
C SER A 30 -7.16 1.02 9.84
N LYS A 31 -7.17 2.31 9.49
CA LYS A 31 -6.47 2.83 8.30
C LYS A 31 -4.99 3.12 8.57
N ILE A 32 -4.61 3.23 9.84
CA ILE A 32 -3.27 3.59 10.30
C ILE A 32 -2.79 2.52 11.30
N ARG A 33 -1.53 2.10 11.18
CA ARG A 33 -0.82 1.33 12.19
C ARG A 33 0.18 2.25 12.86
N THR A 34 0.24 2.19 14.18
CA THR A 34 1.21 2.95 14.97
C THR A 34 2.15 1.96 15.65
N ASP A 35 3.45 2.21 15.59
CA ASP A 35 4.44 1.44 16.34
C ASP A 35 4.55 1.92 17.80
N ALA A 36 5.31 1.18 18.60
CA ALA A 36 5.50 1.48 20.03
C ALA A 36 6.27 2.79 20.28
N ASN A 37 6.95 3.34 19.26
CA ASN A 37 7.67 4.61 19.34
C ASN A 37 6.80 5.80 18.89
N GLY A 38 5.53 5.56 18.57
CA GLY A 38 4.61 6.58 18.05
C GLY A 38 4.76 6.86 16.55
N GLY A 39 5.57 6.08 15.82
CA GLY A 39 5.64 6.13 14.37
C GLY A 39 4.36 5.61 13.74
N ALA A 40 3.81 6.31 12.75
CA ALA A 40 2.54 5.97 12.11
C ALA A 40 2.73 5.66 10.63
N VAL A 41 2.17 4.54 10.17
CA VAL A 41 2.18 4.10 8.77
C VAL A 41 0.78 3.73 8.30
N LEU A 42 0.56 3.78 6.98
CA LEU A 42 -0.70 3.32 6.38
C LEU A 42 -0.88 1.81 6.58
N ASN A 43 -2.07 1.39 6.99
CA ASN A 43 -2.40 -0.02 7.08
C ASN A 43 -2.75 -0.58 5.70
N MET A 44 -1.77 -1.16 5.00
CA MET A 44 -2.00 -1.76 3.69
C MET A 44 -2.84 -3.05 3.74
N ASN A 45 -2.97 -3.67 4.92
CA ASN A 45 -3.88 -4.80 5.14
C ASN A 45 -5.35 -4.37 5.21
N ASN A 46 -5.63 -3.07 5.33
CA ASN A 46 -6.98 -2.54 5.25
C ASN A 46 -7.45 -2.48 3.78
N PRO A 47 -8.51 -3.20 3.41
CA PRO A 47 -8.95 -3.27 2.02
C PRO A 47 -9.45 -1.92 1.45
N GLN A 48 -9.91 -1.00 2.29
CA GLN A 48 -10.30 0.35 1.84
C GLN A 48 -9.07 1.20 1.50
N VAL A 49 -8.00 1.12 2.31
CA VAL A 49 -6.74 1.83 2.06
C VAL A 49 -6.11 1.34 0.76
N CYS A 50 -6.04 0.02 0.57
CA CYS A 50 -5.52 -0.58 -0.65
C CYS A 50 -6.33 -0.18 -1.90
N LYS A 51 -7.67 -0.27 -1.83
CA LYS A 51 -8.56 0.17 -2.94
C LYS A 51 -8.37 1.64 -3.29
N ALA A 52 -8.30 2.52 -2.28
CA ALA A 52 -8.11 3.95 -2.49
C ALA A 52 -6.76 4.26 -3.15
N MET A 53 -5.68 3.58 -2.72
CA MET A 53 -4.35 3.76 -3.32
C MET A 53 -4.32 3.32 -4.78
N ILE A 54 -4.89 2.15 -5.10
CA ILE A 54 -4.98 1.65 -6.48
C ILE A 54 -5.81 2.59 -7.35
N ALA A 55 -6.96 3.06 -6.86
CA ALA A 55 -7.79 4.02 -7.58
C ALA A 55 -7.01 5.29 -7.92
N ARG A 56 -6.28 5.84 -6.93
CA ARG A 56 -5.45 7.02 -7.15
C ARG A 56 -4.33 6.78 -8.14
N MET A 57 -3.67 5.62 -8.11
CA MET A 57 -2.64 5.27 -9.08
C MET A 57 -3.19 5.18 -10.50
N LYS A 58 -4.40 4.62 -10.67
CA LYS A 58 -5.09 4.59 -11.97
C LYS A 58 -5.44 5.99 -12.47
N GLU A 59 -5.97 6.86 -11.61
CA GLU A 59 -6.23 8.26 -11.95
C GLU A 59 -4.95 8.99 -12.38
N LEU A 60 -3.85 8.80 -11.66
CA LEU A 60 -2.57 9.43 -11.98
C LEU A 60 -2.01 8.90 -13.30
N ALA A 61 -2.07 7.58 -13.53
CA ALA A 61 -1.64 6.98 -14.79
C ALA A 61 -2.48 7.49 -15.98
N ALA A 62 -3.79 7.70 -15.79
CA ALA A 62 -4.67 8.24 -16.82
C ALA A 62 -4.41 9.72 -17.14
N LYS A 63 -3.83 10.49 -16.21
CA LYS A 63 -3.47 11.92 -16.42
C LYS A 63 -2.13 12.14 -17.11
N ILE A 64 -1.27 11.12 -17.14
CA ILE A 64 0.07 11.18 -17.75
C ILE A 64 0.03 10.75 -19.24
N ASN A 65 -1.09 10.16 -19.68
CA ASN A 65 -1.39 9.86 -21.09
C ASN A 65 -2.27 10.95 -21.71
#